data_AF-A0A3A5VND6-F1
#
_entry.id   AF-A0A3A5VND6-F1
#
_cell.length_a   1.000
_cell.length_b   1.000
_cell.length_c   1.000
_cell.angle_alpha   90.00
_cell.angle_beta   90.00
_cell.angle_gamma   90.00
#
_symmetry.space_group_name_H-M   'P 1'
#
loop_
_entity.id
_entity.type
_entity.pdbx_description
1 polymer ?
#
loop_
_entity_poly.entity_id
_entity_poly.type
_entity_poly.pdbx_seq_one_letter_code
_entity_poly.pdbx_strand_id
1 'polypeptide(L)'
;MELKENVQSLPKITVKGASRRWYSINARAHYIEDYIEIEGDYREVKEVHWNINIHAAAWKSDILQMTPFAVSLCINPRSESRGLPIGDQVAALALALRNDKTTAMRIPLLAQFIVSPRKALREVYQFSEEGVVMEDEVFMGDYDEHEIEDYDVFDGVPNDWPGIGVIQPHEYEHLASEIENRQLDSWMEQQEERAHHDNKEPWHHDDDRIWQLEDDLRKGRR
;
A
#
# COMPACT_ATOMS: atom_id res chain seq x y z
N MET A 1 -37.14 -5.54 -11.56
CA MET A 1 -37.00 -4.58 -10.46
C MET A 1 -35.65 -4.91 -9.85
N GLU A 2 -34.59 -4.29 -10.35
CA GLU A 2 -33.22 -4.58 -9.91
C GLU A 2 -33.06 -4.09 -8.47
N LEU A 3 -32.83 -5.02 -7.57
CA LEU A 3 -32.47 -4.71 -6.19
C LEU A 3 -31.08 -4.08 -6.25
N LYS A 4 -31.01 -2.75 -6.15
CA LYS A 4 -29.73 -2.07 -5.91
C LYS A 4 -29.20 -2.60 -4.57
N GLU A 5 -28.15 -3.42 -4.63
CA GLU A 5 -27.42 -3.78 -3.42
C GLU A 5 -27.06 -2.49 -2.68
N ASN A 6 -27.47 -2.42 -1.42
CA ASN A 6 -27.16 -1.30 -0.57
C ASN A 6 -25.72 -1.49 -0.09
N VAL A 7 -24.76 -1.15 -0.95
CA VAL A 7 -23.33 -1.25 -0.68
C VAL A 7 -22.99 -0.22 0.40
N GLN A 8 -23.04 -0.64 1.66
CA GLN A 8 -22.59 0.19 2.77
C GLN A 8 -21.07 0.35 2.65
N SER A 9 -20.63 1.58 2.38
CA SER A 9 -19.21 1.92 2.34
C SER A 9 -18.92 3.03 3.34
N LEU A 10 -17.76 2.96 3.97
CA LEU A 10 -17.27 4.06 4.79
C LEU A 10 -16.71 5.17 3.88
N PRO A 11 -16.69 6.43 4.34
CA PRO A 11 -16.09 7.52 3.58
C PRO A 11 -14.65 7.20 3.16
N LYS A 12 -14.34 7.44 1.89
CA LYS A 12 -12.98 7.32 1.35
C LYS A 12 -12.04 8.27 2.07
N ILE A 13 -10.95 7.76 2.64
CA ILE A 13 -9.95 8.55 3.34
C ILE A 13 -8.71 8.68 2.46
N THR A 14 -8.22 9.90 2.28
CA THR A 14 -6.98 10.17 1.55
C THR A 14 -5.90 10.68 2.50
N VAL A 15 -4.75 10.01 2.50
CA VAL A 15 -3.62 10.33 3.39
C VAL A 15 -2.38 10.61 2.54
N LYS A 16 -1.62 11.62 2.94
CA LYS A 16 -0.26 11.84 2.44
C LYS A 16 0.71 11.28 3.46
N GLY A 17 1.56 10.36 3.05
CA GLY A 17 2.58 9.77 3.92
C GLY A 17 3.83 10.64 4.07
N ALA A 18 4.71 10.26 5.01
CA ALA A 18 5.98 10.91 5.26
C ALA A 18 6.97 10.76 4.09
N SER A 19 6.79 9.74 3.26
CA SER A 19 7.49 9.57 1.97
C SER A 19 6.99 10.52 0.88
N ARG A 20 5.94 11.32 1.14
CA ARG A 20 5.21 12.17 0.19
C ARG A 20 4.34 11.40 -0.82
N ARG A 21 4.34 10.07 -0.78
CA ARG A 21 3.36 9.25 -1.50
C ARG A 21 1.95 9.50 -0.96
N TRP A 22 0.98 9.28 -1.83
CA TRP A 22 -0.42 9.40 -1.49
C TRP A 22 -1.05 8.02 -1.36
N TYR A 23 -2.05 7.94 -0.49
CA TYR A 23 -2.81 6.73 -0.20
C TYR A 23 -4.28 7.07 -0.13
N SER A 24 -5.13 6.18 -0.62
CA SER A 24 -6.58 6.24 -0.56
C SER A 24 -7.10 4.94 0.01
N ILE A 25 -7.75 5.01 1.16
CA ILE A 25 -8.34 3.87 1.85
C ILE A 25 -9.85 3.89 1.60
N ASN A 26 -10.39 2.78 1.10
CA ASN A 26 -11.80 2.55 0.89
C ASN A 26 -12.21 1.28 1.62
N ALA A 27 -13.23 1.35 2.47
CA ALA A 27 -13.80 0.19 3.14
C ALA A 27 -15.21 -0.06 2.63
N ARG A 28 -15.45 -1.25 2.09
CA ARG A 28 -16.74 -1.70 1.56
C ARG A 28 -17.23 -2.90 2.37
N ALA A 29 -18.51 -2.86 2.76
CA ALA A 29 -19.17 -4.01 3.36
C ALA A 29 -19.61 -4.98 2.26
N HIS A 30 -19.34 -6.25 2.46
CA HIS A 30 -19.80 -7.38 1.66
C HIS A 30 -20.60 -8.30 2.58
N TYR A 31 -21.80 -8.70 2.16
CA TYR A 31 -22.60 -9.66 2.89
C TYR A 31 -22.23 -11.05 2.39
N ILE A 32 -21.81 -11.92 3.31
CA ILE A 32 -21.68 -13.33 3.01
C ILE A 32 -22.89 -14.03 3.59
N GLU A 33 -23.61 -14.74 2.74
CA GLU A 33 -24.69 -15.63 3.15
C GLU A 33 -24.04 -16.96 3.54
N ASP A 34 -24.03 -17.27 4.82
CA ASP A 34 -23.57 -18.54 5.34
C ASP A 34 -24.74 -19.32 5.96
N TYR A 35 -24.65 -20.64 5.96
CA TYR A 35 -25.70 -21.51 6.48
C TYR A 35 -25.18 -22.19 7.73
N ILE A 36 -25.72 -21.80 8.90
CA ILE A 36 -25.37 -22.43 10.16
C ILE A 36 -26.46 -23.45 10.52
N GLU A 37 -26.06 -24.71 10.71
CA GLU A 37 -26.94 -25.76 11.20
C GLU A 37 -27.06 -25.66 12.73
N ILE A 38 -28.26 -25.35 13.22
CA ILE A 38 -28.55 -25.31 14.66
C ILE A 38 -29.70 -26.29 14.91
N GLU A 39 -29.43 -27.34 15.70
CA GLU A 39 -30.41 -28.38 16.07
C GLU A 39 -31.10 -29.08 14.87
N GLY A 40 -30.40 -29.21 13.74
CA GLY A 40 -30.89 -29.89 12.54
C GLY A 40 -31.68 -29.00 11.57
N ASP A 41 -31.83 -27.70 11.88
CA ASP A 41 -32.37 -26.70 10.97
C ASP A 41 -31.24 -25.83 10.40
N TYR A 42 -31.20 -25.69 9.07
CA TYR A 42 -30.32 -24.74 8.38
C TYR A 42 -30.89 -23.32 8.52
N ARG A 43 -30.14 -22.42 9.15
CA ARG A 43 -30.48 -20.99 9.20
C ARG A 43 -29.49 -20.19 8.38
N GLU A 44 -30.03 -19.38 7.47
CA GLU A 44 -29.27 -18.34 6.76
C GLU A 44 -28.80 -17.29 7.76
N VAL A 45 -27.49 -17.16 7.90
CA VAL A 45 -26.84 -16.09 8.66
C VAL A 45 -26.18 -15.16 7.66
N LYS A 46 -26.60 -13.90 7.68
CA LYS A 46 -25.98 -12.84 6.88
C LYS A 46 -24.87 -12.22 7.72
N GLU A 47 -23.63 -12.65 7.48
CA GLU A 47 -22.47 -12.04 8.11
C GLU A 47 -21.95 -10.88 7.26
N VAL A 48 -21.62 -9.77 7.92
CA VAL A 48 -21.05 -8.59 7.26
C VAL A 48 -19.54 -8.65 7.33
N HIS A 49 -18.90 -8.86 6.19
CA HIS A 49 -17.46 -8.77 6.03
C HIS A 49 -17.06 -7.42 5.47
N TRP A 50 -15.96 -6.87 5.98
CA TRP A 50 -15.40 -5.61 5.49
C TRP A 50 -14.19 -5.88 4.63
N ASN A 51 -14.23 -5.41 3.38
CA ASN A 51 -13.07 -5.37 2.51
C ASN A 51 -12.45 -3.97 2.53
N ILE A 52 -11.15 -3.90 2.83
CA ILE A 52 -10.38 -2.65 2.85
C ILE A 52 -9.48 -2.63 1.62
N ASN A 53 -9.80 -1.76 0.68
CA ASN A 53 -9.02 -1.53 -0.52
C ASN A 53 -8.16 -0.28 -0.36
N ILE A 54 -6.87 -0.39 -0.69
CA ILE A 54 -5.91 0.70 -0.58
C ILE A 54 -5.33 0.97 -1.95
N HIS A 55 -5.59 2.16 -2.48
CA HIS A 55 -4.92 2.66 -3.67
C HIS A 55 -3.80 3.61 -3.29
N ALA A 56 -2.66 3.51 -3.96
CA ALA A 56 -1.51 4.37 -3.70
C ALA A 56 -0.93 4.92 -4.99
N ALA A 57 -0.38 6.13 -4.93
CA ALA A 57 0.32 6.71 -6.06
C ALA A 57 1.39 7.72 -5.61
N ALA A 58 2.24 8.09 -6.56
CA ALA A 58 3.21 9.16 -6.35
C ALA A 58 2.52 10.50 -6.07
N TRP A 59 1.49 10.84 -6.86
CA TRP A 59 0.81 12.13 -6.77
C TRP A 59 -0.65 11.98 -6.36
N LYS A 60 -1.20 13.06 -5.79
CA LYS A 60 -2.61 13.11 -5.40
C LYS A 60 -3.54 12.99 -6.61
N SER A 61 -3.18 13.63 -7.72
CA SER A 61 -3.95 13.59 -8.97
C SER A 61 -4.15 12.18 -9.46
N ASP A 62 -3.10 11.35 -9.39
CA ASP A 62 -3.10 9.98 -9.87
C ASP A 62 -4.15 9.13 -9.12
N ILE A 63 -4.32 9.34 -7.81
CA ILE A 63 -5.35 8.66 -6.98
C ILE A 63 -6.76 9.21 -7.20
N LEU A 64 -6.87 10.51 -7.43
CA LEU A 64 -8.19 11.15 -7.62
C LEU A 64 -8.78 10.79 -8.98
N GLN A 65 -7.93 10.67 -10.00
CA GLN A 65 -8.30 10.37 -11.37
C GLN A 65 -8.18 8.88 -11.71
N MET A 66 -7.65 8.05 -10.79
CA MET A 66 -7.31 6.65 -11.03
C MET A 66 -6.52 6.47 -12.34
N THR A 67 -5.46 7.26 -12.49
CA THR A 67 -4.54 7.13 -13.65
C THR A 67 -3.79 5.78 -13.57
N PRO A 68 -3.16 5.32 -14.66
CA PRO A 68 -2.33 4.10 -14.65
C PRO A 68 -1.17 4.10 -13.64
N PHE A 69 -0.81 5.25 -13.05
CA PHE A 69 0.20 5.35 -12.00
C PHE A 69 -0.36 5.10 -10.59
N ALA A 70 -1.66 4.84 -10.46
CA ALA A 70 -2.31 4.48 -9.21
C ALA A 70 -2.38 2.95 -9.11
N VAL A 71 -1.75 2.41 -8.08
CA VAL A 71 -1.60 0.97 -7.87
C VAL A 71 -2.41 0.52 -6.67
N SER A 72 -2.78 -0.75 -6.62
CA SER A 72 -3.37 -1.37 -5.44
C SER A 72 -2.29 -1.82 -4.45
N LEU A 73 -2.48 -1.58 -3.15
CA LEU A 73 -1.62 -2.10 -2.09
C LEU A 73 -2.39 -3.15 -1.28
N CYS A 74 -1.90 -4.39 -1.29
CA CYS A 74 -2.44 -5.44 -0.44
C CYS A 74 -1.88 -5.30 0.98
N ILE A 75 -2.53 -4.48 1.81
CA ILE A 75 -2.16 -4.33 3.23
C ILE A 75 -3.39 -4.64 4.07
N ASN A 76 -3.39 -5.82 4.67
CA ASN A 76 -4.45 -6.22 5.59
C ASN A 76 -4.14 -5.76 7.02
N PRO A 77 -5.15 -5.34 7.79
CA PRO A 77 -5.00 -5.14 9.23
C PRO A 77 -4.46 -6.41 9.89
N ARG A 78 -3.58 -6.25 10.89
CA ARG A 78 -3.05 -7.37 11.67
C ARG A 78 -4.19 -8.16 12.30
N SER A 79 -3.97 -9.45 12.54
CA SER A 79 -4.92 -10.34 13.23
C SER A 79 -5.40 -9.74 14.57
N GLU A 80 -4.50 -9.10 15.31
CA GLU A 80 -4.78 -8.39 16.57
C GLU A 80 -5.79 -7.24 16.40
N SER A 81 -5.75 -6.56 15.25
CA SER A 81 -6.68 -5.46 14.93
C SER A 81 -8.02 -5.93 14.36
N ARG A 82 -8.17 -7.21 13.99
CA ARG A 82 -9.47 -7.73 13.48
C ARG A 82 -10.58 -7.69 14.55
N GLY A 83 -10.21 -7.70 15.83
CA GLY A 83 -11.16 -7.53 16.94
C GLY A 83 -11.60 -6.08 17.18
N LEU A 84 -10.98 -5.10 16.50
CA LEU A 84 -11.35 -3.69 16.63
C LEU A 84 -12.54 -3.35 15.72
N PRO A 85 -13.36 -2.35 16.08
CA PRO A 85 -14.34 -1.78 15.16
C PRO A 85 -13.69 -1.35 13.83
N ILE A 86 -14.39 -1.53 12.71
CA ILE A 86 -13.84 -1.22 11.37
C ILE A 86 -13.31 0.22 11.25
N GLY A 87 -13.95 1.19 11.91
CA GLY A 87 -13.48 2.57 11.93
C GLY A 87 -12.10 2.73 12.57
N ASP A 88 -11.85 2.01 13.67
CA ASP A 88 -10.55 2.02 14.37
C ASP A 88 -9.48 1.31 13.55
N GLN A 89 -9.85 0.22 12.86
CA GLN A 89 -8.94 -0.47 11.93
C GLN A 89 -8.50 0.47 10.80
N VAL A 90 -9.46 1.17 10.18
CA VAL A 90 -9.20 2.14 9.11
C VAL A 90 -8.38 3.33 9.63
N ALA A 91 -8.66 3.83 10.83
CA ALA A 91 -7.91 4.91 11.45
C ALA A 91 -6.46 4.50 11.79
N ALA A 92 -6.26 3.30 12.35
CA ALA A 92 -4.94 2.75 12.63
C ALA A 92 -4.12 2.57 11.34
N LEU A 93 -4.75 2.05 10.28
CA LEU A 93 -4.15 1.92 8.97
C LEU A 93 -3.77 3.29 8.39
N ALA A 94 -4.65 4.29 8.48
CA ALA A 94 -4.38 5.65 8.03
C ALA A 94 -3.18 6.28 8.77
N LEU A 95 -3.07 6.05 10.08
CA LEU A 95 -1.93 6.51 10.89
C LEU A 95 -0.63 5.78 10.52
N ALA A 96 -0.70 4.47 10.25
CA ALA A 96 0.45 3.71 9.78
C ALA A 96 0.95 4.19 8.41
N LEU A 97 0.03 4.45 7.47
CA LEU A 97 0.35 5.01 6.15
C LEU A 97 0.79 6.48 6.22
N ARG A 98 0.36 7.23 7.24
CA ARG A 98 0.90 8.57 7.49
C ARG A 98 2.39 8.52 7.82
N ASN A 99 2.80 7.52 8.60
CA ASN A 99 4.21 7.25 8.94
C ASN A 99 4.79 6.11 8.07
N ASP A 100 4.42 6.10 6.78
CA ASP A 100 4.80 5.10 5.80
C ASP A 100 6.28 4.71 5.79
N LYS A 101 7.22 5.64 5.98
CA LYS A 101 8.67 5.33 6.06
C LYS A 101 8.99 4.34 7.19
N THR A 102 8.41 4.54 8.36
CA THR A 102 8.60 3.63 9.51
C THR A 102 7.83 2.32 9.29
N THR A 103 6.63 2.41 8.71
CA THR A 103 5.81 1.23 8.41
C THR A 103 6.47 0.34 7.34
N ALA A 104 7.15 0.94 6.37
CA ALA A 104 7.89 0.26 5.31
C ALA A 104 9.07 -0.57 5.82
N MET A 105 9.66 -0.19 6.96
CA MET A 105 10.67 -1.04 7.63
C MET A 105 10.12 -2.39 8.07
N ARG A 106 8.79 -2.50 8.24
CA ARG A 106 8.11 -3.73 8.67
C ARG A 106 7.31 -4.41 7.55
N ILE A 107 6.96 -3.66 6.51
CA ILE A 107 6.11 -4.11 5.40
C ILE A 107 6.91 -3.90 4.11
N PRO A 108 7.67 -4.91 3.65
CA PRO A 108 8.58 -4.77 2.51
C PRO A 108 7.90 -4.28 1.23
N LEU A 109 6.68 -4.73 0.93
CA LEU A 109 5.91 -4.29 -0.24
C LEU A 109 5.61 -2.78 -0.21
N LEU A 110 5.42 -2.20 0.97
CA LEU A 110 5.26 -0.75 1.12
C LEU A 110 6.58 -0.02 0.85
N ALA A 111 7.72 -0.60 1.26
CA ALA A 111 9.04 -0.06 0.94
C ALA A 111 9.31 -0.04 -0.57
N GLN A 112 8.98 -1.14 -1.26
CA GLN A 112 9.09 -1.25 -2.71
C GLN A 112 8.29 -0.15 -3.39
N PHE A 113 7.00 0.01 -3.04
CA PHE A 113 6.18 1.09 -3.56
C PHE A 113 6.75 2.49 -3.27
N ILE A 114 7.27 2.74 -2.06
CA ILE A 114 7.83 4.05 -1.70
C ILE A 114 9.04 4.40 -2.57
N VAL A 115 9.92 3.43 -2.84
CA VAL A 115 11.16 3.65 -3.61
C VAL A 115 10.88 3.69 -5.11
N SER A 116 9.84 3.01 -5.58
CA SER A 116 9.46 2.96 -7.00
C SER A 116 9.16 4.36 -7.56
N PRO A 117 9.89 4.82 -8.59
CA PRO A 117 9.58 6.10 -9.23
C PRO A 117 8.20 6.03 -9.89
N ARG A 118 7.51 7.17 -10.01
CA ARG A 118 6.16 7.23 -10.61
C ARG A 118 6.06 6.46 -11.94
N LYS A 119 7.06 6.59 -12.81
CA LYS A 119 7.08 5.93 -14.13
C LYS A 119 7.06 4.41 -14.05
N ALA A 120 7.67 3.82 -13.02
CA ALA A 120 7.68 2.38 -12.80
C ALA A 120 6.32 1.84 -12.33
N LEU A 121 5.42 2.70 -11.85
CA LEU A 121 4.09 2.30 -11.40
C LEU A 121 3.08 2.10 -12.53
N ARG A 122 3.40 2.53 -13.76
CA ARG A 122 2.44 2.59 -14.89
C ARG A 122 1.83 1.24 -15.26
N GLU A 123 2.61 0.17 -15.13
CA GLU A 123 2.25 -1.19 -15.54
C GLU A 123 2.07 -2.09 -14.32
N VAL A 124 2.10 -1.53 -13.11
CA VAL A 124 1.94 -2.28 -11.87
C VAL A 124 0.46 -2.24 -11.48
N TYR A 125 -0.16 -3.41 -11.43
CA TYR A 125 -1.53 -3.53 -10.94
C TYR A 125 -1.56 -3.48 -9.41
N GLN A 126 -0.75 -4.32 -8.76
CA GLN A 126 -0.82 -4.50 -7.32
C GLN A 126 0.54 -4.83 -6.70
N PHE A 127 0.82 -4.26 -5.53
CA PHE A 127 1.86 -4.75 -4.63
C PHE A 127 1.21 -5.71 -3.61
N SER A 128 1.58 -6.98 -3.65
CA SER A 128 1.12 -8.02 -2.73
C SER A 128 2.26 -8.51 -1.82
N GLU A 129 1.94 -9.38 -0.86
CA GLU A 129 2.97 -10.04 -0.04
C GLU A 129 3.84 -11.00 -0.88
N GLU A 130 3.26 -11.60 -1.92
CA GLU A 130 3.92 -12.55 -2.81
C GLU A 130 4.80 -11.86 -3.85
N GLY A 131 4.49 -10.61 -4.21
CA GLY A 131 5.30 -9.85 -5.16
C GLY A 131 4.57 -8.65 -5.77
N VAL A 132 5.17 -8.12 -6.83
CA VAL A 132 4.55 -7.08 -7.66
C VAL A 132 3.80 -7.79 -8.79
N VAL A 133 2.48 -7.57 -8.84
CA VAL A 133 1.62 -8.07 -9.92
C VAL A 133 1.54 -6.99 -10.98
N MET A 134 1.96 -7.35 -12.19
CA MET A 134 1.92 -6.46 -13.34
C MET A 134 0.54 -6.55 -14.03
N GLU A 135 0.16 -5.49 -14.73
CA GLU A 135 -1.14 -5.41 -15.41
C GLU A 135 -1.30 -6.52 -16.46
N ASP A 136 -0.24 -6.85 -17.20
CA ASP A 136 -0.21 -7.91 -18.21
C ASP A 136 -0.39 -9.33 -17.63
N GLU A 137 0.12 -9.57 -16.42
CA GLU A 137 -0.05 -10.85 -15.72
C GLU A 137 -1.51 -11.11 -15.31
N VAL A 138 -2.25 -10.06 -14.97
CA VAL A 138 -3.69 -10.15 -14.65
C VAL A 138 -4.50 -10.49 -15.89
N PHE A 139 -4.21 -9.86 -17.02
CA PHE A 139 -4.96 -10.05 -18.26
C PHE A 139 -4.58 -11.33 -19.04
N MET A 140 -3.45 -11.98 -18.73
CA MET A 140 -3.07 -13.26 -19.36
C MET A 140 -3.63 -14.51 -18.65
N GLY A 141 -4.38 -14.34 -17.54
CA GLY A 141 -5.02 -15.41 -16.79
C GLY A 141 -6.41 -15.85 -17.28
N ASP A 142 -7.05 -15.12 -18.20
CA ASP A 142 -8.45 -15.33 -18.61
C ASP A 142 -8.67 -16.46 -19.64
N TYR A 143 -7.95 -17.58 -19.49
CA TYR A 143 -8.36 -18.89 -20.01
C TYR A 143 -8.54 -19.88 -18.85
N ASP A 144 -9.21 -19.46 -17.77
CA ASP A 144 -10.04 -20.40 -17.02
C ASP A 144 -11.24 -19.66 -16.42
N GLU A 145 -12.40 -20.03 -16.93
CA GLU A 145 -13.72 -19.49 -16.73
C GLU A 145 -14.22 -19.76 -15.31
N HIS A 146 -14.03 -18.83 -14.36
CA HIS A 146 -14.85 -18.72 -13.14
C HIS A 146 -15.22 -17.25 -12.87
N GLU A 147 -16.38 -16.87 -13.44
CA GLU A 147 -17.34 -15.86 -12.97
C GLU A 147 -16.79 -14.65 -12.18
N ILE A 148 -16.31 -13.64 -12.92
CA ILE A 148 -16.43 -12.24 -12.48
C ILE A 148 -17.63 -11.67 -13.26
N GLU A 149 -18.80 -11.67 -12.62
CA GLU A 149 -20.02 -11.09 -13.19
C GLU A 149 -19.81 -9.60 -13.55
N ASP A 150 -19.87 -9.33 -14.85
CA ASP A 150 -20.20 -8.10 -15.56
C ASP A 150 -19.97 -6.75 -14.86
N TYR A 151 -18.89 -6.09 -15.26
CA TYR A 151 -18.76 -4.63 -15.21
C TYR A 151 -19.72 -3.99 -16.21
N ASP A 152 -20.72 -3.28 -15.70
CA ASP A 152 -21.46 -2.27 -16.46
C ASP A 152 -20.47 -1.19 -16.93
N VAL A 153 -20.16 -1.22 -18.22
CA VAL A 153 -19.49 -0.18 -18.99
C VAL A 153 -20.30 1.11 -18.84
N PHE A 154 -19.73 2.09 -18.14
CA PHE A 154 -20.36 3.39 -17.89
C PHE A 154 -20.53 4.19 -19.19
N ASP A 155 -21.67 3.99 -19.85
CA ASP A 155 -22.13 4.80 -20.98
C ASP A 155 -22.79 6.08 -20.43
N GLY A 156 -22.11 7.23 -20.54
CA GLY A 156 -22.70 8.52 -20.16
C GLY A 156 -21.74 9.57 -19.60
N VAL A 157 -20.74 10.00 -20.38
CA VAL A 157 -20.08 11.28 -20.13
C VAL A 157 -20.64 12.31 -21.11
N PRO A 158 -21.42 13.32 -20.67
CA PRO A 158 -21.86 14.40 -21.55
C PRO A 158 -20.64 15.18 -22.08
N ASN A 159 -20.55 15.26 -23.40
CA ASN A 159 -19.40 15.75 -24.18
C ASN A 159 -19.25 17.28 -24.20
N ASP A 160 -19.67 18.00 -23.15
CA ASP A 160 -19.61 19.48 -23.11
C ASP A 160 -19.07 19.97 -21.76
N TRP A 161 -17.74 19.96 -21.60
CA TRP A 161 -17.06 20.77 -20.58
C TRP A 161 -16.00 21.67 -21.23
N PRO A 162 -16.01 22.99 -21.01
CA PRO A 162 -15.14 23.90 -21.74
C PRO A 162 -13.69 23.81 -21.26
N GLY A 163 -12.78 23.67 -22.23
CA GLY A 163 -11.32 23.75 -22.17
C GLY A 163 -10.65 24.09 -20.83
N ILE A 164 -9.93 23.11 -20.28
CA ILE A 164 -8.77 23.33 -19.42
C ILE A 164 -7.53 22.95 -20.22
N GLY A 165 -7.18 23.81 -21.19
CA GLY A 165 -5.93 23.75 -21.94
C GLY A 165 -4.81 24.58 -21.31
N VAL A 166 -4.71 24.64 -19.97
CA VAL A 166 -3.80 25.58 -19.27
C VAL A 166 -2.73 24.88 -18.41
N ILE A 167 -2.69 23.55 -18.35
CA ILE A 167 -1.59 22.84 -17.68
C ILE A 167 -1.09 21.78 -18.64
N GLN A 168 0.04 22.03 -19.28
CA GLN A 168 0.78 21.02 -20.04
C GLN A 168 1.51 20.13 -19.03
N PRO A 169 1.01 18.91 -18.72
CA PRO A 169 1.54 18.11 -17.61
C PRO A 169 2.97 17.60 -17.88
N HIS A 170 3.34 17.48 -19.15
CA HIS A 170 4.61 16.93 -19.60
C HIS A 170 5.83 17.76 -19.22
N GLU A 171 5.72 19.10 -19.14
CA GLU A 171 6.86 19.96 -18.78
C GLU A 171 7.21 19.87 -17.28
N TYR A 172 6.23 19.56 -16.43
CA TYR A 172 6.43 19.42 -14.97
C TYR A 172 6.79 18.00 -14.54
N GLU A 173 6.53 17.00 -15.39
CA GLU A 173 6.88 15.61 -15.12
C GLU A 173 8.39 15.38 -15.01
N HIS A 174 9.18 15.97 -15.92
CA HIS A 174 10.64 15.81 -15.89
C HIS A 174 11.25 16.43 -14.64
N LEU A 175 10.77 17.63 -14.28
CA LEU A 175 11.24 18.38 -13.13
C LEU A 175 10.84 17.68 -11.81
N ALA A 176 9.65 17.10 -11.75
CA ALA A 176 9.20 16.32 -10.60
C ALA A 176 9.99 15.01 -10.42
N SER A 177 10.32 14.29 -11.51
CA SER A 177 11.16 13.10 -11.46
C SER A 177 12.60 13.41 -11.01
N GLU A 178 13.19 14.52 -11.48
CA GLU A 178 14.51 14.94 -11.00
C GLU A 178 14.51 15.29 -9.51
N ILE A 179 13.44 15.95 -9.03
CA ILE A 179 13.26 16.25 -7.61
C ILE A 179 13.12 14.95 -6.80
N GLU A 180 12.36 13.98 -7.30
CA GLU A 180 12.15 12.68 -6.63
C GLU A 180 13.46 11.89 -6.49
N ASN A 181 14.25 11.79 -7.56
CA ASN A 181 15.54 11.08 -7.55
C ASN A 181 16.54 11.76 -6.60
N ARG A 182 16.69 13.09 -6.69
CA ARG A 182 17.59 13.84 -5.77
C ARG A 182 17.17 13.71 -4.31
N GLN A 183 15.88 13.54 -4.03
CA GLN A 183 15.37 13.37 -2.68
C GLN A 183 15.58 11.97 -2.13
N LEU A 184 15.48 10.94 -2.97
CA LEU A 184 15.88 9.58 -2.64
C LEU A 184 17.37 9.54 -2.29
N ASP A 185 18.21 10.10 -3.14
CA ASP A 185 19.66 10.15 -2.94
C ASP A 185 20.02 10.89 -1.64
N SER A 186 19.47 12.09 -1.43
CA SER A 186 19.72 12.88 -0.21
C SER A 186 19.18 12.19 1.05
N TRP A 187 18.06 11.46 0.95
CA TRP A 187 17.53 10.71 2.09
C TRP A 187 18.40 9.49 2.42
N MET A 188 18.93 8.77 1.42
CA MET A 188 19.87 7.67 1.63
C MET A 188 21.16 8.18 2.27
N GLU A 189 21.72 9.27 1.75
CA GLU A 189 22.92 9.91 2.30
C GLU A 189 22.70 10.34 3.76
N GLN A 190 21.54 10.91 4.11
CA GLN A 190 21.20 11.24 5.50
C GLN A 190 21.02 10.01 6.40
N GLN A 191 20.54 8.88 5.87
CA GLN A 191 20.45 7.64 6.65
C GLN A 191 21.84 7.03 6.86
N GLU A 192 22.71 7.05 5.84
CA GLU A 192 24.11 6.64 5.96
C GLU A 192 24.85 7.54 6.96
N GLU A 193 24.73 8.86 6.85
CA GLU A 193 25.33 9.80 7.81
C GLU A 193 24.85 9.56 9.23
N ARG A 194 23.56 9.29 9.45
CA ARG A 194 23.04 8.95 10.78
C ARG A 194 23.59 7.62 11.29
N ALA A 195 23.68 6.61 10.43
CA ALA A 195 24.31 5.33 10.78
C ALA A 195 25.80 5.48 11.09
N HIS A 196 26.50 6.37 10.38
CA HIS A 196 27.89 6.73 10.66
C HIS A 196 28.05 7.55 11.94
N HIS A 197 27.11 8.45 12.25
CA HIS A 197 27.18 9.35 13.41
C HIS A 197 26.73 8.69 14.72
N ASP A 198 25.86 7.67 14.68
CA ASP A 198 25.51 6.84 15.85
C ASP A 198 26.58 5.77 16.16
N ASN A 199 27.47 5.45 15.22
CA ASN A 199 28.63 4.59 15.47
C ASN A 199 29.86 5.44 15.87
N LYS A 200 29.97 5.72 17.18
CA LYS A 200 31.31 5.81 17.79
C LYS A 200 31.98 4.45 17.64
N GLU A 201 32.76 4.30 16.57
CA GLU A 201 33.53 3.11 16.16
C GLU A 201 32.70 1.82 16.13
N PRO A 202 32.42 1.27 14.94
CA PRO A 202 31.84 -0.06 14.84
C PRO A 202 32.74 -1.03 15.62
N TRP A 203 32.18 -1.78 16.57
CA TRP A 203 32.92 -2.65 17.50
C TRP A 203 33.79 -3.72 16.82
N HIS A 204 33.66 -3.86 15.50
CA HIS A 204 34.32 -4.80 14.61
C HIS A 204 35.60 -4.26 13.94
N HIS A 205 36.03 -3.02 14.21
CA HIS A 205 37.27 -2.45 13.62
C HIS A 205 38.45 -2.33 14.59
N ASP A 206 38.29 -2.76 15.84
CA ASP A 206 39.36 -2.76 16.83
C ASP A 206 39.82 -4.21 17.06
N ASP A 207 40.80 -4.65 16.26
CA ASP A 207 41.35 -6.02 16.29
C ASP A 207 41.77 -6.40 17.72
N ASP A 208 42.37 -5.48 18.47
CA ASP A 208 42.83 -5.72 19.83
C ASP A 208 41.65 -6.03 20.78
N ARG A 209 40.50 -5.39 20.56
CA ARG A 209 39.29 -5.61 21.36
C ARG A 209 38.60 -6.93 21.01
N ILE A 210 38.67 -7.35 19.74
CA ILE A 210 38.19 -8.65 19.29
C ILE A 210 39.05 -9.77 19.90
N TRP A 211 40.37 -9.62 19.89
CA TRP A 211 41.29 -10.58 20.50
C TRP A 211 41.08 -10.69 22.02
N GLN A 212 40.83 -9.57 22.70
CA GLN A 212 40.52 -9.57 24.15
C GLN A 212 39.20 -10.28 24.45
N LEU A 213 38.14 -10.04 23.66
CA LEU A 213 36.86 -10.73 23.81
C LEU A 213 36.97 -12.23 23.54
N GLU A 214 37.74 -12.64 22.54
CA GLU A 214 38.00 -14.06 22.28
C GLU A 214 38.76 -14.71 23.45
N ASP A 215 39.78 -14.02 23.99
CA ASP A 215 40.59 -14.54 25.09
C ASP A 215 39.77 -14.63 26.40
N ASP A 216 38.88 -13.67 26.65
CA ASP A 216 37.94 -13.69 27.79
C ASP A 216 36.89 -14.80 27.66
N LEU A 217 36.39 -15.05 26.44
CA LEU A 217 35.46 -16.16 26.17
C LEU A 217 36.15 -17.53 26.31
N ARG A 218 37.41 -17.64 25.88
CA ARG A 218 38.23 -18.86 26.02
C ARG A 218 38.61 -19.14 27.47
N LYS A 219 38.83 -18.11 28.28
CA LYS A 219 39.21 -18.25 29.69
C LYS A 219 38.06 -18.68 30.60
N GLY A 220 36.81 -18.54 30.13
CA GLY A 220 35.61 -18.95 30.85
C GLY A 220 35.37 -18.09 32.09
N ARG A 221 34.13 -17.63 32.28
CA ARG A 221 33.73 -16.91 33.50
C ARG A 221 34.07 -17.76 34.73
N ARG A 222 35.09 -17.34 35.49
CA ARG A 222 35.24 -17.70 36.90
C ARG A 222 34.25 -16.92 37.74
#